data_AF-A0A2S9FXJ2-F1
#
_entry.id   AF-A0A2S9FXJ2-F1
#
_cell.length_a   1.000
_cell.length_b   1.000
_cell.length_c   1.000
_cell.angle_alpha   90.00
_cell.angle_beta   90.00
_cell.angle_gamma   90.00
#
_symmetry.space_group_name_H-M   'P 1'
#
loop_
_entity.id
_entity.type
_entity.pdbx_description
1 polymer ?
#
loop_
_entity_poly.entity_id
_entity_poly.type
_entity_poly.pdbx_seq_one_letter_code
_entity_poly.pdbx_strand_id
1 'polypeptide(L)'
;WENAQPVFRNTAAGTGVALGHNGNLVNTAELTARARDSGLMGNRGNITATTDSDILGALLAHGAADSSLEQAALELLPTVRGAF
;
A
#
# COMPACT_ATOMS: atom_id res chain seq x y z
N TRP A 1 1.78 15.44 10.20
CA TRP A 1 1.97 15.60 8.74
C TRP A 1 1.27 14.42 8.10
N GLU A 2 0.08 14.64 7.56
CA GLU A 2 -0.73 13.60 6.93
C GLU A 2 -0.43 13.58 5.43
N ASN A 3 -0.43 12.39 4.81
CA ASN A 3 -0.26 12.21 3.36
C ASN A 3 1.10 12.64 2.80
N ALA A 4 2.13 12.47 3.61
CA ALA A 4 3.47 12.85 3.28
C ALA A 4 4.41 11.66 3.20
N GLN A 5 5.35 11.74 2.26
CA GLN A 5 6.35 10.73 2.09
C GLN A 5 7.58 10.97 2.98
N PRO A 6 8.31 9.90 3.37
CA PRO A 6 8.02 8.49 3.09
C PRO A 6 6.78 7.99 3.84
N VAL A 7 5.98 7.12 3.21
CA VAL A 7 4.88 6.44 3.93
C VAL A 7 5.46 5.30 4.75
N PHE A 8 4.97 5.12 5.97
CA PHE A 8 5.41 4.05 6.86
C PHE A 8 4.21 3.22 7.34
N ARG A 9 4.29 1.90 7.19
CA ARG A 9 3.23 0.97 7.59
C ARG A 9 3.83 -0.25 8.30
N ASN A 10 3.15 -0.73 9.34
CA ASN A 10 3.51 -1.99 9.99
C ASN A 10 2.83 -3.15 9.26
N THR A 11 3.55 -4.26 9.13
CA THR A 11 2.99 -5.56 8.73
C THR A 11 2.34 -6.23 9.94
N ALA A 12 1.48 -7.23 9.70
CA ALA A 12 0.92 -8.04 10.79
C ALA A 12 2.00 -8.87 11.52
N ALA A 13 3.14 -9.16 10.86
CA ALA A 13 4.28 -9.85 11.44
C ALA A 13 5.13 -8.97 12.37
N GLY A 14 4.75 -7.69 12.58
CA GLY A 14 5.47 -6.76 13.47
C GLY A 14 6.71 -6.12 12.85
N THR A 15 6.92 -6.28 11.54
CA THR A 15 7.96 -5.58 10.78
C THR A 15 7.42 -4.27 10.18
N GLY A 16 8.32 -3.37 9.77
CA GLY A 16 7.96 -2.09 9.17
C GLY A 16 8.27 -2.03 7.68
N VAL A 17 7.41 -1.38 6.90
CA VAL A 17 7.60 -1.03 5.49
C VAL A 17 7.65 0.48 5.37
N ALA A 18 8.73 1.00 4.79
CA ALA A 18 8.87 2.41 4.41
C ALA A 18 8.91 2.52 2.89
N LEU A 19 8.09 3.39 2.30
CA LEU A 19 8.01 3.57 0.85
C LEU A 19 8.10 5.07 0.47
N GLY A 20 9.03 5.37 -0.43
CA GLY A 20 9.02 6.58 -1.24
C GLY A 20 8.61 6.23 -2.67
N HIS A 21 7.73 7.02 -3.26
CA HIS A 21 7.20 6.84 -4.60
C HIS A 21 7.23 8.17 -5.34
N ASN A 22 7.88 8.23 -6.49
CA ASN A 22 7.92 9.43 -7.33
C ASN A 22 7.23 9.13 -8.67
N GLY A 23 5.97 9.53 -8.77
CA GLY A 23 5.18 9.27 -9.95
C GLY A 23 3.70 9.48 -9.71
N ASN A 24 2.90 8.87 -10.58
CA ASN A 24 1.44 8.89 -10.49
C ASN A 24 0.91 7.58 -11.07
N LEU A 25 0.02 6.96 -10.32
CA LEU A 25 -0.66 5.74 -10.75
C LEU A 25 -1.95 6.09 -11.45
N VAL A 26 -2.24 5.38 -12.53
CA VAL A 26 -3.45 5.59 -13.33
C VAL A 26 -4.56 4.61 -12.95
N ASN A 27 -4.26 3.60 -12.13
CA ASN A 27 -5.23 2.63 -11.64
C ASN A 27 -5.46 2.69 -10.12
N THR A 28 -5.28 3.86 -9.51
CA THR A 28 -5.51 4.10 -8.08
C THR A 28 -6.89 3.67 -7.60
N ALA A 29 -7.94 3.81 -8.43
CA ALA A 29 -9.30 3.37 -8.09
C ALA A 29 -9.40 1.84 -7.92
N GLU A 30 -8.74 1.07 -8.79
CA GLU A 30 -8.67 -0.39 -8.74
C GLU A 30 -7.89 -0.85 -7.49
N LEU A 31 -6.73 -0.25 -7.25
CA LEU A 31 -5.91 -0.53 -6.08
C LEU A 31 -6.62 -0.16 -4.77
N THR A 32 -7.41 0.92 -4.79
CA THR A 32 -8.25 1.34 -3.66
C THR A 32 -9.36 0.33 -3.38
N ALA A 33 -10.03 -0.17 -4.41
CA ALA A 33 -11.05 -1.21 -4.27
C ALA A 33 -10.44 -2.48 -3.66
N ARG A 34 -9.29 -2.93 -4.18
CA ARG A 34 -8.55 -4.08 -3.63
C ARG A 34 -8.20 -3.88 -2.14
N ALA A 35 -7.70 -2.70 -1.78
CA ALA A 35 -7.37 -2.39 -0.39
C ALA A 35 -8.61 -2.37 0.52
N ARG A 36 -9.77 -1.92 0.02
CA ARG A 36 -11.05 -1.99 0.75
C ARG A 36 -11.51 -3.43 0.95
N ASP A 37 -11.44 -4.25 -0.10
CA ASP A 37 -11.81 -5.67 -0.04
C ASP A 37 -10.92 -6.45 0.94
N SER A 38 -9.65 -6.06 1.07
CA SER A 38 -8.71 -6.57 2.08
C SER A 38 -8.90 -5.98 3.49
N GLY A 39 -9.90 -5.12 3.71
CA GLY A 39 -10.15 -4.49 5.02
C GLY A 39 -9.14 -3.41 5.45
N LEU A 40 -8.28 -2.96 4.53
CA LEU A 40 -7.23 -1.97 4.80
C LEU A 40 -7.74 -0.53 4.79
N MET A 41 -8.95 -0.31 4.27
CA MET A 41 -9.61 1.01 4.22
C MET A 41 -11.05 0.94 4.68
N GLY A 42 -11.49 1.96 5.44
CA GLY A 42 -12.90 2.15 5.79
C GLY A 42 -13.33 1.62 7.17
N ASN A 43 -12.43 0.96 7.93
CA ASN A 43 -12.69 0.67 9.33
C ASN A 43 -12.29 1.84 10.23
N ARG A 44 -13.15 2.21 11.19
CA ARG A 44 -12.88 3.24 12.20
C ARG A 44 -11.56 2.91 12.93
N GLY A 45 -10.49 3.63 12.60
CA GLY A 45 -9.15 3.43 13.16
C GLY A 45 -8.05 3.22 12.12
N ASN A 46 -8.37 2.82 10.89
CA ASN A 46 -7.39 2.73 9.81
C ASN A 46 -7.31 4.06 9.07
N ILE A 47 -6.10 4.61 8.97
CA ILE A 47 -5.80 5.79 8.14
C ILE A 47 -6.29 5.48 6.72
N THR A 48 -7.25 6.27 6.25
CA THR A 48 -7.75 6.18 4.88
C THR A 48 -6.59 6.49 3.95
N ALA A 49 -6.15 5.51 3.15
CA ALA A 49 -5.12 5.77 2.18
C ALA A 49 -5.70 6.66 1.06
N THR A 50 -5.24 7.90 0.99
CA THR A 50 -5.76 8.90 0.05
C THR A 50 -4.79 9.27 -1.07
N THR A 51 -3.57 8.73 -1.02
CA THR A 51 -2.55 8.92 -2.06
C THR A 51 -2.09 7.58 -2.60
N ASP A 52 -1.64 7.56 -3.86
CA ASP A 52 -1.07 6.39 -4.52
C ASP A 52 0.03 5.71 -3.69
N SER A 53 0.86 6.53 -3.03
CA SER A 53 1.93 6.08 -2.16
C SER A 53 1.40 5.33 -0.95
N ASP A 54 0.37 5.89 -0.30
CA ASP A 54 -0.20 5.29 0.88
C ASP A 54 -0.98 4.01 0.54
N ILE A 55 -1.62 3.97 -0.65
CA ILE A 55 -2.28 2.78 -1.19
C ILE A 55 -1.27 1.67 -1.43
N LEU A 56 -0.13 1.98 -2.08
CA LEU A 56 0.94 0.99 -2.27
C LEU A 56 1.51 0.51 -0.93
N GLY A 57 1.77 1.45 0.00
CA GLY A 57 2.26 1.11 1.33
C GLY A 57 1.32 0.18 2.09
N ALA A 58 0.00 0.40 1.98
CA ALA A 58 -1.03 -0.49 2.52
C ALA A 58 -0.96 -1.89 1.95
N LEU A 59 -0.98 -2.00 0.62
CA LEU A 59 -1.02 -3.29 -0.08
C LEU A 59 0.27 -4.09 0.12
N LEU A 60 1.43 -3.43 0.11
CA LEU A 60 2.72 -4.06 0.40
C LEU A 60 2.80 -4.58 1.83
N ALA A 61 2.43 -3.76 2.82
CA ALA A 61 2.47 -4.17 4.22
C ALA A 61 1.48 -5.31 4.53
N HIS A 62 0.34 -5.34 3.83
CA HIS A 62 -0.63 -6.41 3.92
C HIS A 62 -0.13 -7.71 3.29
N GLY A 63 0.41 -7.67 2.06
CA GLY A 63 0.95 -8.87 1.40
C GLY A 63 2.15 -9.46 2.16
N ALA A 64 2.99 -8.60 2.74
CA ALA A 64 4.14 -9.02 3.55
C ALA A 64 3.77 -9.55 4.95
N ALA A 65 2.48 -9.68 5.29
CA ALA A 65 2.06 -10.27 6.55
C ALA A 65 2.41 -11.77 6.65
N ASP A 66 2.21 -12.50 5.54
CA ASP A 66 2.39 -13.95 5.46
C ASP A 66 3.56 -14.36 4.55
N SER A 67 4.28 -13.39 3.98
CA SER A 67 5.41 -13.59 3.07
C SER A 67 6.53 -12.57 3.29
N SER A 68 7.59 -12.62 2.48
CA SER A 68 8.57 -11.53 2.44
C SER A 68 8.00 -10.29 1.74
N LEU A 69 8.61 -9.13 1.99
CA LEU A 69 8.26 -7.88 1.31
C LEU A 69 8.51 -7.97 -0.20
N GLU A 70 9.58 -8.65 -0.61
CA GLU A 70 9.93 -8.87 -2.01
C GLU A 70 8.89 -9.73 -2.73
N GLN A 71 8.37 -10.77 -2.06
CA GLN A 71 7.27 -11.58 -2.61
C GLN A 71 6.00 -10.74 -2.78
N ALA A 72 5.63 -9.96 -1.76
CA ALA A 72 4.50 -9.06 -1.84
C ALA A 72 4.66 -8.03 -2.99
N ALA A 73 5.88 -7.53 -3.22
CA ALA A 73 6.18 -6.64 -4.33
C ALA A 73 6.09 -7.33 -5.70
N LEU A 74 6.59 -8.56 -5.83
CA LEU A 74 6.49 -9.34 -7.07
C LEU A 74 5.03 -9.62 -7.45
N GLU A 75 4.14 -9.80 -6.48
CA GLU A 75 2.72 -10.00 -6.72
C GLU A 75 1.98 -8.68 -7.01
N LEU A 76 2.34 -7.60 -6.31
CA LEU A 76 1.64 -6.32 -6.42
C LEU A 76 2.07 -5.51 -7.64
N LEU A 77 3.38 -5.30 -7.84
CA LEU A 77 3.91 -4.34 -8.83
C LEU A 77 3.49 -4.63 -10.28
N PRO A 78 3.35 -5.89 -10.75
CA PRO A 78 2.83 -6.16 -12.09
C PRO A 78 1.40 -5.66 -12.33
N THR A 79 0.62 -5.43 -11.27
CA THR A 79 -0.76 -4.91 -11.34
C THR A 79 -0.81 -3.39 -11.26
N VAL A 80 0.31 -2.73 -10.93
CA VAL A 80 0.39 -1.28 -10.82
C VAL A 80 0.60 -0.67 -12.20
N ARG A 81 -0.18 0.37 -12.54
CA ARG A 81 -0.12 1.06 -13.83
C ARG A 81 0.18 2.53 -13.63
N GLY A 82 1.10 3.07 -14.40
CA GLY A 82 1.51 4.48 -14.34
C GLY A 82 3.03 4.62 -14.35
N ALA A 83 3.52 5.70 -13.76
CA ALA A 83 4.94 5.89 -13.47
C ALA A 83 5.17 5.74 -11.97
N PHE A 84 6.19 4.99 -11.55
CA PHE A 84 6.50 4.71 -10.15
C PHE A 84 7.97 4.34 -9.94
#